data_AF-A0A7C8F5Z1-F1
#
_entry.id   AF-A0A7C8F5Z1-F1
#
_cell.length_a   1.000
_cell.length_b   1.000
_cell.length_c   1.000
_cell.angle_alpha   90.00
_cell.angle_beta   90.00
_cell.angle_gamma   90.00
#
_symmetry.space_group_name_H-M   'P 1'
#
loop_
_entity.id
_entity.type
_entity.pdbx_description
1 polymer ?
#
loop_
_entity_poly.entity_id
_entity_poly.type
_entity_poly.pdbx_seq_one_letter_code
_entity_poly.pdbx_strand_id
1 'polypeptide(L)'
;MAEKGARAQLEPVARQMYIEGQSLTAIAEALQVSRNTLTDWKARTKAPNDDRDEWDKAREMKRGFEQRLEAIRENIMNEIEESALVSIKQVSPAMFDSLSKVDALLDRNRKAARDAQDTIAKQRGEMFLQFIKDLIEYGGKHDEAITAAIQDNFDDLIQWGREKYAA
;
A
#
# COMPACT_ATOMS: atom_id res chain seq x y z
N MET A 1 -10.39 -22.88 13.79
CA MET A 1 -11.48 -21.91 14.02
C MET A 1 -11.00 -20.97 15.12
N ALA A 2 -11.03 -19.65 14.91
CA ALA A 2 -10.49 -18.69 15.89
C ALA A 2 -11.28 -18.75 17.20
N GLU A 3 -10.58 -18.88 18.33
CA GLU A 3 -11.15 -18.98 19.67
C GLU A 3 -12.02 -17.75 20.00
N LYS A 4 -13.11 -17.97 20.75
CA LYS A 4 -13.97 -16.92 21.32
C LYS A 4 -13.11 -16.01 22.22
N GLY A 5 -12.64 -14.89 21.68
CA GLY A 5 -11.75 -13.94 22.37
C GLY A 5 -10.67 -13.36 21.46
N ALA A 6 -10.22 -14.13 20.46
CA ALA A 6 -9.22 -13.71 19.49
C ALA A 6 -9.67 -12.48 18.67
N ARG A 7 -10.98 -12.37 18.38
CA ARG A 7 -11.55 -11.23 17.67
C ARG A 7 -11.28 -9.89 18.36
N ALA A 8 -11.54 -9.78 19.66
CA ALA A 8 -11.42 -8.50 20.36
C ALA A 8 -9.99 -7.94 20.35
N GLN A 9 -8.99 -8.82 20.23
CA GLN A 9 -7.58 -8.45 20.18
C GLN A 9 -7.07 -8.27 18.74
N LEU A 10 -7.47 -9.16 17.82
CA LEU A 10 -6.95 -9.19 16.46
C LEU A 10 -7.74 -8.29 15.50
N GLU A 11 -9.02 -8.02 15.74
CA GLU A 11 -9.85 -7.18 14.87
C GLU A 11 -9.32 -5.74 14.77
N PRO A 12 -8.92 -5.04 15.86
CA PRO A 12 -8.35 -3.71 15.76
C PRO A 12 -7.04 -3.68 14.94
N VAL A 13 -6.19 -4.69 15.13
CA VAL A 13 -4.90 -4.82 14.41
C VAL A 13 -5.16 -5.11 12.93
N ALA A 14 -6.03 -6.06 12.62
CA ALA A 14 -6.45 -6.38 11.26
C ALA A 14 -7.07 -5.18 10.55
N ARG A 15 -7.92 -4.42 11.25
CA ARG A 15 -8.52 -3.18 10.73
C ARG A 15 -7.44 -2.16 10.39
N GLN A 16 -6.47 -1.95 11.27
CA GLN A 16 -5.36 -1.02 11.04
C GLN A 16 -4.52 -1.44 9.82
N MET A 17 -4.14 -2.71 9.72
CA MET A 17 -3.39 -3.25 8.57
C MET A 17 -4.16 -3.09 7.25
N TYR A 18 -5.48 -3.29 7.28
CA TYR A 18 -6.35 -3.08 6.13
C TYR A 18 -6.42 -1.61 5.70
N ILE A 19 -6.59 -0.69 6.66
CA ILE A 19 -6.54 0.75 6.44
C ILE A 19 -5.18 1.17 5.87
N GLU A 20 -4.09 0.54 6.32
CA GLU A 20 -2.73 0.74 5.81
C GLU A 20 -2.50 0.24 4.39
N GLY A 21 -3.44 -0.51 3.83
CA GLY A 21 -3.39 -0.88 2.43
C GLY A 21 -3.14 -2.37 2.19
N GLN A 22 -2.99 -3.18 3.23
CA GLN A 22 -2.80 -4.63 3.06
C GLN A 22 -4.06 -5.33 2.54
N SER A 23 -3.88 -6.45 1.84
CA SER A 23 -4.98 -7.30 1.38
C SER A 23 -5.46 -8.19 2.53
N LEU A 24 -6.71 -8.65 2.48
CA LEU A 24 -7.23 -9.58 3.48
C LEU A 24 -6.45 -10.91 3.50
N THR A 25 -5.85 -11.31 2.38
CA THR A 25 -4.99 -12.50 2.32
C THR A 25 -3.68 -12.27 3.08
N ALA A 26 -3.01 -11.13 2.87
CA ALA A 26 -1.77 -10.80 3.58
C ALA A 26 -2.00 -10.64 5.10
N ILE A 27 -3.12 -10.03 5.49
CA ILE A 27 -3.50 -9.89 6.90
C ILE A 27 -3.83 -11.25 7.53
N ALA A 28 -4.50 -12.13 6.77
CA ALA A 28 -4.81 -13.49 7.20
C ALA A 28 -3.53 -14.29 7.52
N GLU A 29 -2.52 -14.19 6.66
CA GLU A 29 -1.21 -14.81 6.87
C GLU A 29 -0.49 -14.19 8.09
N ALA A 30 -0.44 -12.87 8.19
CA ALA A 30 0.26 -12.17 9.26
C ALA A 30 -0.35 -12.42 10.65
N LEU A 31 -1.68 -12.48 10.74
CA LEU A 31 -2.41 -12.69 12.00
C LEU A 31 -2.80 -14.15 12.24
N GLN A 32 -2.39 -15.07 11.35
CA GLN A 32 -2.72 -16.50 11.39
C GLN A 32 -4.24 -16.77 11.53
N VAL A 33 -5.06 -15.95 10.87
CA VAL A 33 -6.52 -16.10 10.82
C VAL A 33 -6.96 -16.40 9.39
N SER A 34 -8.10 -17.06 9.23
CA SER A 34 -8.60 -17.32 7.87
C SER A 34 -9.09 -16.03 7.20
N ARG A 35 -8.92 -15.92 5.88
CA ARG A 35 -9.51 -14.82 5.09
C ARG A 35 -11.02 -14.70 5.30
N ASN A 36 -11.74 -15.83 5.41
CA ASN A 36 -13.18 -15.83 5.67
C ASN A 36 -13.51 -15.19 7.02
N THR A 37 -12.71 -15.44 8.05
CA THR A 37 -12.85 -14.80 9.37
C THR A 37 -12.72 -13.28 9.27
N LEU A 38 -11.76 -12.78 8.50
CA LEU A 38 -11.58 -11.34 8.29
C LEU A 38 -12.74 -10.72 7.51
N THR A 39 -13.23 -11.40 6.46
CA THR A 39 -14.42 -10.99 5.70
C THR A 39 -15.64 -10.89 6.61
N ASP A 40 -15.84 -11.86 7.50
CA ASP A 40 -16.96 -11.85 8.46
C ASP A 40 -16.84 -10.70 9.46
N TRP A 41 -15.64 -10.42 9.98
CA TRP A 41 -15.44 -9.28 10.89
C TRP A 41 -15.75 -7.95 10.19
N LYS A 42 -15.29 -7.79 8.96
CA LYS A 42 -15.54 -6.62 8.13
C LYS A 42 -17.03 -6.44 7.84
N ALA A 43 -17.72 -7.49 7.40
CA ALA A 43 -19.16 -7.49 7.11
C ALA A 43 -20.01 -7.12 8.35
N ARG A 44 -19.59 -7.53 9.56
CA ARG A 44 -20.30 -7.18 10.82
C ARG A 44 -20.22 -5.70 11.17
N THR A 45 -19.31 -4.95 10.59
CA THR A 45 -19.23 -3.49 10.79
C THR A 45 -20.12 -2.71 9.83
N LYS A 46 -20.75 -3.38 8.84
CA LYS A 46 -21.63 -2.75 7.88
C LYS A 46 -22.95 -2.34 8.55
N ALA A 47 -23.33 -1.07 8.41
CA ALA A 47 -24.62 -0.59 8.88
C ALA A 47 -25.76 -1.09 7.96
N PRO A 48 -26.98 -1.31 8.46
CA PRO A 48 -28.08 -1.89 7.67
C PRO A 48 -28.47 -1.11 6.39
N ASN A 49 -28.21 0.20 6.37
CA ASN A 49 -28.58 1.10 5.26
C ASN A 49 -27.34 1.64 4.53
N ASP A 50 -26.18 1.04 4.72
CA ASP A 50 -24.94 1.48 4.10
C ASP A 50 -24.38 0.36 3.24
N ASP A 51 -23.86 0.68 2.05
CA ASP A 51 -23.23 -0.29 1.18
C ASP A 51 -21.79 -0.62 1.59
N ARG A 52 -21.16 0.28 2.35
CA ARG A 52 -19.75 0.19 2.76
C ARG A 52 -19.63 -0.19 4.23
N ASP A 53 -18.67 -1.06 4.52
CA ASP A 53 -18.28 -1.37 5.90
C ASP A 53 -17.31 -0.30 6.46
N GLU A 54 -17.15 -0.28 7.79
CA GLU A 54 -16.34 0.72 8.49
C GLU A 54 -14.83 0.61 8.21
N TRP A 55 -14.38 -0.51 7.67
CA TRP A 55 -12.97 -0.68 7.28
C TRP A 55 -12.73 -0.04 5.92
N ASP A 56 -13.64 -0.24 4.97
CA ASP A 56 -13.58 0.41 3.65
C ASP A 56 -13.71 1.92 3.77
N LYS A 57 -14.66 2.42 4.56
CA LYS A 57 -14.78 3.86 4.85
C LYS A 57 -13.49 4.42 5.44
N ALA A 58 -12.91 3.73 6.43
CA ALA A 58 -11.66 4.19 7.05
C ALA A 58 -10.48 4.18 6.07
N ARG A 59 -10.40 3.16 5.21
CA ARG A 59 -9.38 3.08 4.15
C ARG A 59 -9.54 4.20 3.12
N GLU A 60 -10.77 4.49 2.72
CA GLU A 60 -11.08 5.57 1.79
C GLU A 60 -10.81 6.94 2.41
N MET A 61 -11.20 7.16 3.67
CA MET A 61 -10.88 8.39 4.39
C MET A 61 -9.36 8.62 4.45
N LYS A 62 -8.57 7.57 4.68
CA LYS A 62 -7.10 7.65 4.63
C LYS A 62 -6.57 7.93 3.22
N ARG A 63 -7.14 7.31 2.17
CA ARG A 63 -6.77 7.62 0.78
C ARG A 63 -7.06 9.07 0.41
N GLY A 64 -8.21 9.60 0.83
CA GLY A 64 -8.58 11.01 0.64
C GLY A 64 -7.91 11.97 1.63
N PHE A 65 -7.05 11.49 2.52
CA PHE A 65 -6.34 12.35 3.48
C PHE A 65 -5.22 13.15 2.78
N GLU A 66 -4.52 12.56 1.82
CA GLU A 66 -3.46 13.25 1.06
C GLU A 66 -4.05 14.40 0.23
N GLN A 67 -5.15 14.15 -0.49
CA GLN A 67 -5.87 15.19 -1.24
C GLN A 67 -6.37 16.32 -0.32
N ARG A 68 -6.81 15.98 0.89
CA ARG A 68 -7.21 16.99 1.89
C ARG A 68 -6.02 17.81 2.39
N LEU A 69 -4.87 17.18 2.61
CA LEU A 69 -3.64 17.90 2.97
C LEU A 69 -3.17 18.81 1.85
N GLU A 70 -3.27 18.38 0.59
CA GLU A 70 -2.97 19.24 -0.57
C GLU A 70 -3.92 20.44 -0.64
N ALA A 71 -5.22 20.24 -0.45
CA ALA A 71 -6.18 21.35 -0.39
C ALA A 71 -5.90 22.30 0.78
N ILE A 72 -5.54 21.79 1.97
CA ILE A 72 -5.16 22.63 3.12
C ILE A 72 -3.89 23.43 2.79
N ARG A 73 -2.90 22.80 2.15
CA ARG A 73 -1.66 23.46 1.72
C ARG A 73 -1.96 24.61 0.75
N GLU A 74 -2.81 24.35 -0.24
CA GLU A 74 -3.22 25.36 -1.23
C GLU A 74 -3.95 26.52 -0.56
N ASN A 75 -4.87 26.25 0.37
CA ASN A 75 -5.55 27.30 1.12
C ASN A 75 -4.57 28.15 1.95
N ILE A 76 -3.61 27.53 2.65
CA ILE A 76 -2.60 28.28 3.42
C ILE A 76 -1.72 29.13 2.49
N MET A 77 -1.34 28.61 1.32
CA MET A 77 -0.58 29.37 0.32
C MET A 77 -1.39 30.57 -0.18
N ASN A 78 -2.68 30.38 -0.50
CA ASN A 78 -3.56 31.47 -0.92
C ASN A 78 -3.71 32.53 0.18
N GLU A 79 -3.90 32.13 1.45
CA GLU A 79 -3.97 33.06 2.58
C GLU A 79 -2.67 33.86 2.77
N ILE A 80 -1.50 33.21 2.58
CA ILE A 80 -0.20 33.88 2.63
C ILE A 80 -0.06 34.87 1.47
N GLU A 81 -0.44 34.48 0.25
CA GLU A 81 -0.38 35.33 -0.94
C GLU A 81 -1.30 36.55 -0.80
N GLU A 82 -2.56 36.36 -0.39
CA GLU A 82 -3.50 37.44 -0.12
C GLU A 82 -2.98 38.39 0.97
N SER A 83 -2.44 37.85 2.05
CA SER A 83 -1.87 38.65 3.14
C SER A 83 -0.63 39.43 2.69
N ALA A 84 0.24 38.82 1.88
CA ALA A 84 1.44 39.45 1.34
C ALA A 84 1.12 40.57 0.34
N LEU A 85 0.06 40.41 -0.46
CA LEU A 85 -0.46 41.44 -1.36
C LEU A 85 -0.92 42.69 -0.60
N VAL A 86 -1.48 42.52 0.60
CA VAL A 86 -1.87 43.64 1.46
C VAL A 86 -0.66 44.22 2.20
N SER A 87 0.15 43.38 2.87
CA SER A 87 1.41 43.76 3.50
C SER A 87 2.19 42.55 3.99
N ILE A 88 3.48 42.46 3.68
CA ILE A 88 4.40 41.43 4.21
C ILE A 88 4.38 41.36 5.76
N LYS A 89 4.11 42.47 6.45
CA LYS A 89 4.01 42.49 7.93
C LYS A 89 2.77 41.80 8.48
N GLN A 90 1.75 41.57 7.65
CA GLN A 90 0.52 40.87 8.02
C GLN A 90 0.64 39.36 7.84
N VAL A 91 1.67 38.88 7.16
CA VAL A 91 1.95 37.45 7.06
C VAL A 91 2.40 36.94 8.43
N SER A 92 1.54 36.14 9.06
CA SER A 92 1.80 35.59 10.39
C SER A 92 2.87 34.49 10.33
N PRO A 93 3.88 34.50 11.23
CA PRO A 93 4.82 33.38 11.36
C PRO A 93 4.15 32.02 11.58
N ALA A 94 2.94 32.00 12.17
CA ALA A 94 2.17 30.78 12.39
C ALA A 94 1.65 30.15 11.07
N MET A 95 1.47 30.94 10.01
CA MET A 95 1.06 30.43 8.70
C MET A 95 2.19 29.65 8.02
N PHE A 96 3.43 30.16 8.10
CA PHE A 96 4.61 29.43 7.60
C PHE A 96 4.90 28.17 8.40
N ASP A 97 4.73 28.20 9.73
CA ASP A 97 4.86 27.00 10.57
C ASP A 97 3.80 25.94 10.21
N SER A 98 2.56 26.36 9.98
CA SER A 98 1.47 25.47 9.55
C SER A 98 1.74 24.88 8.17
N LEU A 99 2.20 25.70 7.21
CA LEU A 99 2.60 25.25 5.88
C LEU A 99 3.73 24.22 5.94
N SER A 100 4.78 24.50 6.71
CA SER A 100 5.92 23.59 6.88
C SER A 100 5.51 22.24 7.47
N LYS A 101 4.58 22.22 8.42
CA LYS A 101 4.04 20.97 8.98
C LYS A 101 3.23 20.18 7.97
N VAL A 102 2.40 20.86 7.16
CA VAL A 102 1.63 20.20 6.10
C VAL A 102 2.55 19.63 5.03
N ASP A 103 3.58 20.36 4.62
CA ASP A 103 4.61 19.89 3.69
C ASP A 103 5.35 18.66 4.24
N ALA A 104 5.77 18.69 5.51
CA ALA A 104 6.43 17.55 6.15
C ALA A 104 5.55 16.29 6.21
N LEU A 105 4.24 16.46 6.42
CA LEU A 105 3.28 15.36 6.41
C LEU A 105 3.07 14.79 5.00
N LEU A 106 2.98 15.64 3.99
CA LEU A 106 2.87 15.23 2.58
C LEU A 106 4.13 14.48 2.13
N ASP A 107 5.32 14.99 2.44
CA ASP A 107 6.59 14.35 2.08
C ASP A 107 6.74 12.98 2.75
N ARG A 108 6.38 12.87 4.03
CA ARG A 108 6.40 11.59 4.74
C ARG A 108 5.47 10.56 4.09
N ASN A 109 4.26 10.97 3.71
CA ASN A 109 3.29 10.08 3.07
C ASN A 109 3.75 9.64 1.68
N ARG A 110 4.26 10.58 0.86
CA ARG A 110 4.79 10.29 -0.48
C ARG A 110 6.02 9.38 -0.41
N LYS A 111 6.91 9.59 0.55
CA LYS A 111 8.06 8.70 0.78
C LYS A 111 7.60 7.29 1.12
N ALA A 112 6.66 7.13 2.04
CA ALA A 112 6.11 5.82 2.39
C ALA A 112 5.45 5.12 1.19
N ALA A 113 4.77 5.87 0.32
CA ALA A 113 4.18 5.33 -0.90
C ALA A 113 5.24 4.86 -1.91
N ARG A 114 6.33 5.62 -2.09
CA ARG A 114 7.47 5.23 -2.94
C ARG A 114 8.19 4.00 -2.40
N ASP A 115 8.50 3.99 -1.11
CA ASP A 115 9.15 2.84 -0.45
C ASP A 115 8.31 1.55 -0.59
N ALA A 116 6.98 1.68 -0.54
CA ALA A 116 6.07 0.57 -0.77
C ALA A 116 6.07 0.08 -2.23
N GLN A 117 6.11 1.01 -3.21
CA GLN A 117 6.23 0.65 -4.63
C GLN A 117 7.56 -0.06 -4.93
N ASP A 118 8.66 0.46 -4.41
CA ASP A 118 9.99 -0.15 -4.56
C ASP A 118 10.05 -1.56 -3.95
N THR A 119 9.39 -1.75 -2.79
CA THR A 119 9.30 -3.07 -2.15
C THR A 119 8.50 -4.05 -3.01
N ILE A 120 7.38 -3.61 -3.60
CA ILE A 120 6.57 -4.45 -4.50
C ILE A 120 7.33 -4.79 -5.78
N ALA A 121 8.09 -3.85 -6.35
CA ALA A 121 8.92 -4.10 -7.52
C ALA A 121 10.00 -5.16 -7.23
N LYS A 122 10.69 -5.05 -6.09
CA LYS A 122 11.67 -6.05 -5.63
C LYS A 122 11.04 -7.43 -5.45
N GLN A 123 9.91 -7.50 -4.77
CA GLN A 123 9.18 -8.77 -4.57
C GLN A 123 8.76 -9.41 -5.89
N ARG A 124 8.36 -8.63 -6.90
CA ARG A 124 8.02 -9.15 -8.23
C ARG A 124 9.24 -9.75 -8.93
N GLY A 125 10.39 -9.09 -8.84
CA GLY A 125 11.66 -9.62 -9.36
C GLY A 125 12.05 -10.94 -8.68
N GLU A 126 11.95 -11.01 -7.35
CA GLU A 126 12.21 -12.24 -6.58
C GLU A 126 11.25 -13.38 -6.96
N MET A 127 9.95 -13.10 -7.07
CA MET A 127 8.96 -14.09 -7.49
C MET A 127 9.21 -14.60 -8.92
N PHE A 128 9.64 -13.74 -9.84
CA PHE A 128 10.00 -14.14 -11.19
C PHE A 128 11.17 -15.13 -11.19
N LEU A 129 12.25 -14.83 -10.46
CA LEU A 129 13.40 -15.73 -10.36
C LEU A 129 13.03 -17.07 -9.71
N GLN A 130 12.19 -17.04 -8.67
CA GLN A 130 11.67 -18.24 -8.04
C GLN A 130 10.84 -19.08 -9.02
N PHE A 131 9.99 -18.45 -9.83
CA PHE A 131 9.20 -19.15 -10.84
C PHE A 131 10.06 -19.80 -11.93
N ILE A 132 11.12 -19.13 -12.41
CA ILE A 132 12.07 -19.72 -13.36
C ILE A 132 12.75 -20.95 -12.75
N LYS A 133 13.16 -20.88 -11.48
CA LYS A 133 13.72 -22.02 -10.76
C LYS A 133 12.72 -23.18 -10.69
N ASP A 134 11.48 -22.91 -10.32
CA ASP A 134 10.43 -23.93 -10.23
C ASP A 134 10.14 -24.57 -11.59
N LEU A 135 10.21 -23.81 -12.69
CA LEU A 135 10.10 -24.32 -14.06
C LEU A 135 11.26 -25.23 -14.45
N ILE A 136 12.49 -24.90 -14.07
CA ILE A 136 13.66 -25.77 -14.30
C ILE A 136 13.50 -27.08 -13.50
N GLU A 137 13.09 -26.99 -12.23
CA GLU A 137 12.83 -28.17 -11.40
C GLU A 137 11.69 -29.04 -11.94
N TYR A 138 10.65 -28.42 -12.47
CA TYR A 138 9.54 -29.11 -13.12
C TYR A 138 9.98 -29.78 -14.43
N GLY A 139 10.68 -29.05 -15.30
CA GLY A 139 11.22 -29.57 -16.56
C GLY A 139 12.13 -30.78 -16.33
N GLY A 140 13.07 -30.68 -15.39
CA GLY A 140 13.98 -31.78 -15.07
C GLY A 140 13.29 -33.05 -14.54
N LYS A 141 12.05 -32.96 -14.04
CA LYS A 141 11.26 -34.11 -13.56
C LYS A 141 10.28 -34.67 -14.58
N HIS A 142 9.83 -33.85 -15.54
CA HIS A 142 8.68 -34.17 -16.37
C HIS A 142 8.95 -34.07 -17.87
N ASP A 143 9.80 -33.15 -18.32
CA ASP A 143 10.11 -32.94 -19.73
C ASP A 143 11.43 -32.18 -19.91
N GLU A 144 12.43 -32.90 -20.41
CA GLU A 144 13.77 -32.38 -20.65
C GLU A 144 13.79 -31.29 -21.75
N ALA A 145 12.80 -31.28 -22.65
CA ALA A 145 12.67 -30.25 -23.68
C ALA A 145 12.37 -28.87 -23.07
N ILE A 146 11.64 -28.82 -21.94
CA ILE A 146 11.39 -27.57 -21.19
C ILE A 146 12.72 -27.05 -20.63
N THR A 147 13.56 -27.95 -20.13
CA THR A 147 14.83 -27.56 -19.49
C THR A 147 15.84 -27.09 -20.54
N ALA A 148 15.90 -27.77 -21.69
CA ALA A 148 16.71 -27.36 -22.84
C ALA A 148 16.27 -26.00 -23.40
N ALA A 149 14.97 -25.78 -23.58
CA ALA A 149 14.44 -24.50 -24.06
C ALA A 149 14.74 -23.34 -23.09
N ILE A 150 14.67 -23.57 -21.77
CA ILE A 150 15.06 -22.56 -20.78
C ILE A 150 16.56 -22.30 -20.82
N GLN A 151 17.38 -23.34 -20.96
CA GLN A 151 18.84 -23.21 -21.03
C GLN A 151 19.26 -22.39 -22.26
N ASP A 152 18.69 -22.67 -23.42
CA ASP A 152 19.01 -21.99 -24.68
C ASP A 152 18.62 -20.50 -24.66
N ASN A 153 17.63 -20.13 -23.85
CA ASN A 153 17.10 -18.76 -23.75
C ASN A 153 17.34 -18.13 -22.37
N PHE A 154 18.23 -18.69 -21.55
CA PHE A 154 18.34 -18.33 -20.14
C PHE A 154 18.72 -16.86 -19.95
N ASP A 155 19.76 -16.41 -20.66
CA ASP A 155 20.25 -15.04 -20.55
C ASP A 155 19.21 -14.03 -21.03
N ASP A 156 18.50 -14.33 -22.12
CA ASP A 156 17.42 -13.48 -22.66
C ASP A 156 16.22 -13.42 -21.71
N LEU A 157 15.84 -14.53 -21.08
CA LEU A 157 14.78 -14.59 -20.07
C LEU A 157 15.12 -13.76 -18.84
N ILE A 158 16.37 -13.84 -18.36
CA ILE A 158 16.84 -13.05 -17.22
C ILE A 158 16.94 -11.58 -17.59
N GLN A 159 17.42 -11.24 -18.78
CA GLN A 159 17.48 -9.86 -19.27
C GLN A 159 16.08 -9.25 -19.37
N TRP A 160 15.13 -9.96 -19.98
CA TRP A 160 13.74 -9.52 -20.06
C TRP A 160 13.11 -9.34 -18.69
N GLY A 161 13.36 -10.25 -17.75
CA GLY A 161 12.89 -10.14 -16.37
C GLY A 161 13.45 -8.90 -15.67
N ARG A 162 14.74 -8.62 -15.84
CA ARG A 162 15.38 -7.40 -15.30
C ARG A 162 14.76 -6.15 -15.88
N GLU A 163 14.60 -6.07 -17.20
CA GLU A 163 14.02 -4.90 -17.87
C GLU A 163 12.56 -4.66 -17.46
N LYS A 164 11.79 -5.74 -17.27
CA LYS A 164 10.37 -5.65 -16.92
C LYS A 164 10.11 -5.31 -15.45
N TYR A 165 10.99 -5.71 -14.54
CA TYR A 165 10.77 -5.58 -13.09
C TYR A 165 11.73 -4.60 -12.39
N ALA A 166 12.70 -4.00 -13.10
CA ALA A 166 13.58 -2.96 -12.56
C ALA A 166 13.02 -1.51 -12.68
N ALA A 167 11.80 -1.35 -13.20
CA ALA A 167 11.05 -0.10 -13.24
C ALA A 167 10.00 -0.02 -12.12
#